data_AF-A0A924ZCX6-F1
#
_entry.id   AF-A0A924ZCX6-F1
#
_cell.length_a   1.000
_cell.length_b   1.000
_cell.length_c   1.000
_cell.angle_alpha   90.00
_cell.angle_beta   90.00
_cell.angle_gamma   90.00
#
_symmetry.space_group_name_H-M   'P 1'
#
loop_
_entity.id
_entity.type
_entity.pdbx_description
1 polymer ?
#
loop_
_entity_poly.entity_id
_entity_poly.type
_entity_poly.pdbx_seq_one_letter_code
_entity_poly.pdbx_strand_id
1 'polypeptide(L)' 'GYRPVLLETFVESPRHKGTCYKAANWQLVGRTVGRGKKSAVHQQVLPTKDIWLYPLRRDFGVILRA' A
#
# COMPACT_ATOMS: atom_id res chain seq x y z
N GLY A 1 21.28 -8.87 10.75
CA GLY A 1 20.84 -8.63 9.36
C GLY A 1 19.32 -8.53 9.32
N TYR A 2 18.76 -7.86 8.31
CA TYR A 2 17.30 -7.69 8.15
C TYR A 2 16.69 -8.84 7.34
N ARG A 3 15.46 -9.22 7.67
CA ARG A 3 14.67 -10.22 6.93
C ARG A 3 13.27 -9.64 6.62
N PRO A 4 13.08 -8.96 5.49
CA PRO A 4 11.77 -8.45 5.09
C PRO A 4 10.75 -9.58 4.95
N VAL A 5 9.50 -9.32 5.38
CA VAL A 5 8.42 -10.32 5.38
C VAL A 5 7.19 -9.91 4.55
N LEU A 6 7.11 -8.63 4.21
CA LEU A 6 6.01 -7.99 3.48
C LEU A 6 6.57 -6.81 2.67
N LEU A 7 6.06 -6.60 1.47
CA LEU A 7 6.28 -5.39 0.69
C LEU A 7 4.99 -4.56 0.63
N GLU A 8 5.11 -3.24 0.70
CA GLU A 8 4.04 -2.27 0.49
C GLU A 8 4.40 -1.33 -0.66
N THR A 9 3.43 -0.99 -1.49
CA THR A 9 3.58 0.04 -2.53
C THR A 9 2.28 0.81 -2.74
N PHE A 10 2.41 2.01 -3.34
CA PHE A 10 1.31 2.95 -3.54
C PHE A 10 1.17 3.29 -5.02
N VAL A 11 -0.04 3.14 -5.56
CA VAL A 11 -0.35 3.42 -6.97
C VAL A 11 -1.40 4.51 -7.05
N GLU A 12 -1.14 5.59 -7.77
CA GLU A 12 -2.13 6.66 -7.94
C GLU A 12 -3.33 6.22 -8.78
N SER A 13 -4.47 6.00 -8.11
CA SER A 13 -5.66 5.37 -8.69
C SER A 13 -6.28 6.14 -9.86
N PRO A 14 -6.37 7.49 -9.84
CA PRO A 14 -6.92 8.23 -10.97
C PRO A 14 -6.11 8.05 -12.27
N ARG A 15 -4.79 7.83 -12.15
CA ARG A 15 -3.88 7.73 -13.29
C ARG A 15 -3.61 6.29 -13.70
N HIS A 16 -3.62 5.35 -12.75
CA HIS A 16 -3.22 3.96 -12.96
C HIS A 16 -4.16 3.00 -12.25
N LYS A 17 -4.66 1.99 -12.98
CA LYS A 17 -5.58 0.97 -12.44
C LYS A 17 -4.92 -0.09 -11.56
N GLY A 18 -3.59 -0.11 -11.46
CA GLY A 18 -2.85 -1.13 -10.71
C GLY A 18 -2.91 -2.55 -11.31
N THR A 19 -3.30 -2.70 -12.57
CA THR A 19 -3.52 -4.02 -13.21
C THR A 19 -2.29 -4.92 -13.17
N CYS A 20 -1.08 -4.37 -13.36
CA CYS A 20 0.16 -5.15 -13.29
C CYS A 20 0.43 -5.69 -11.89
N TYR A 21 0.12 -4.93 -10.84
CA TYR A 21 0.24 -5.38 -9.46
C TYR A 21 -0.76 -6.52 -9.17
N LYS A 22 -2.02 -6.37 -9.62
CA LYS A 22 -3.01 -7.44 -9.52
C LYS A 22 -2.57 -8.71 -10.25
N ALA A 23 -2.05 -8.58 -11.48
CA ALA A 23 -1.56 -9.70 -12.27
C ALA A 23 -0.32 -10.37 -11.64
N ALA A 24 0.51 -9.60 -10.93
CA ALA A 24 1.67 -10.10 -10.19
C ALA A 24 1.33 -10.63 -8.78
N ASN A 25 0.06 -10.91 -8.48
CA ASN A 25 -0.43 -11.41 -7.19
C ASN A 25 -0.23 -10.47 -5.99
N TRP A 26 -0.14 -9.15 -6.23
CA TRP A 26 -0.26 -8.18 -5.14
C TRP A 26 -1.71 -8.08 -4.68
N GLN A 27 -1.89 -7.81 -3.39
CA GLN A 27 -3.19 -7.70 -2.74
C GLN A 27 -3.52 -6.22 -2.55
N LEU A 28 -4.65 -5.78 -3.12
CA LEU A 28 -5.19 -4.44 -2.87
C LEU A 28 -5.85 -4.44 -1.48
N VAL A 29 -5.33 -3.64 -0.55
CA VAL A 29 -5.83 -3.62 0.85
C VAL A 29 -6.57 -2.35 1.23
N GLY A 30 -6.53 -1.33 0.37
CA GLY A 30 -7.26 -0.09 0.63
C GLY A 30 -6.77 1.07 -0.22
N ARG A 31 -7.20 2.27 0.16
CA ARG A 31 -6.85 3.52 -0.50
C ARG A 31 -6.43 4.56 0.53
N THR A 32 -5.44 5.38 0.18
CA THR A 32 -5.06 6.55 0.97
C THR A 32 -6.16 7.62 0.92
N VAL A 33 -6.28 8.44 1.96
CA VAL A 33 -7.24 9.55 1.99
C VAL A 33 -6.77 10.80 1.21
N GLY A 34 -5.57 10.78 0.62
CA GLY A 34 -5.05 11.88 -0.18
C GLY A 34 -4.75 13.17 0.61
N ARG A 35 -4.53 13.08 1.92
CA ARG A 35 -4.14 14.26 2.74
C ARG A 35 -2.67 14.62 2.60
N GLY A 36 -1.83 13.65 2.29
CA GLY A 36 -0.37 13.79 2.38
C GLY A 36 0.15 13.54 3.79
N LYS A 37 1.43 13.14 3.89
CA LYS A 37 2.04 12.62 5.12
C LYS A 37 2.14 13.65 6.24
N LYS A 38 2.31 14.93 5.90
CA LYS A 38 2.46 16.06 6.83
C LYS A 38 1.33 17.09 6.65
N SER A 39 0.11 16.63 6.37
CA SER A 39 -1.01 17.54 6.18
C SER A 39 -1.33 18.30 7.47
N ALA A 40 -1.39 19.63 7.39
CA ALA A 40 -1.89 20.48 8.46
C ALA A 40 -3.44 20.54 8.49
N VAL A 41 -4.09 20.09 7.41
CA VAL A 41 -5.54 20.15 7.23
C VAL A 41 -6.11 18.75 7.03
N HIS A 42 -7.35 18.52 7.47
CA HIS A 42 -8.02 17.23 7.32
C HIS A 42 -8.61 16.98 5.91
N GLN A 43 -8.35 17.89 4.97
CA GLN A 43 -8.86 17.88 3.62
C GLN A 43 -7.97 17.06 2.68
N GLN A 44 -8.57 16.50 1.63
CA GLN A 44 -7.85 15.84 0.55
C GLN A 44 -7.20 16.91 -0.34
N VAL A 45 -5.87 16.97 -0.34
CA VAL A 45 -5.06 17.91 -1.13
C VAL A 45 -4.18 17.21 -2.16
N LEU A 46 -4.02 15.90 -2.06
CA LEU A 46 -3.26 15.05 -2.98
C LEU A 46 -4.15 13.97 -3.60
N PRO A 47 -3.75 13.41 -4.76
CA PRO A 47 -4.46 12.29 -5.36
C PRO A 47 -4.47 11.05 -4.45
N THR A 48 -5.63 10.40 -4.39
CA THR A 48 -5.82 9.10 -3.76
C THR A 48 -4.96 8.03 -4.42
N LYS A 49 -4.32 7.19 -3.61
CA LYS A 49 -3.48 6.07 -4.03
C LYS A 49 -4.07 4.76 -3.51
N ASP A 50 -4.09 3.73 -4.35
CA ASP A 50 -4.32 2.35 -3.94
C ASP A 50 -3.09 1.84 -3.17
N ILE A 51 -3.36 1.08 -2.10
CA ILE A 51 -2.34 0.46 -1.25
C ILE A 51 -2.28 -1.01 -1.63
N TRP A 52 -1.11 -1.45 -2.10
CA TRP A 52 -0.87 -2.82 -2.52
C TRP A 52 0.15 -3.49 -1.62
N LEU A 53 -0.15 -4.72 -1.21
CA LEU A 53 0.74 -5.55 -0.40
C LEU A 53 1.19 -6.79 -1.16
N TYR A 54 2.45 -7.20 -0.95
CA TYR A 54 2.97 -8.49 -1.41
C TYR A 54 3.63 -9.23 -0.26
N PRO A 55 2.98 -10.29 0.28
CA PRO A 55 3.56 -11.11 1.34
C PRO A 55 4.80 -11.88 0.82
N LEU A 56 5.95 -11.68 1.46
CA LEU A 56 7.16 -12.47 1.20
C LEU A 56 7.18 -13.76 2.02
N ARG A 57 6.45 -13.77 3.13
CA ARG A 57 6.23 -14.94 3.99
C ARG A 57 4.74 -15.12 4.27
N ARG A 58 4.31 -16.37 4.43
CA ARG A 58 2.90 -16.69 4.78
C ARG A 58 2.53 -16.22 6.18
N ASP A 59 3.48 -16.21 7.11
CA ASP A 59 3.31 -15.84 8.51
C ASP A 59 3.68 -14.37 8.81
N PHE A 60 3.78 -13.51 7.78
CA PHE A 60 4.14 -12.10 7.94
C PHE A 60 3.28 -11.38 8.99
N GLY A 61 1.99 -11.69 9.06
CA GLY A 61 1.06 -11.09 10.02
C GLY A 61 1.34 -11.48 11.48
N VAL A 62 1.85 -12.70 11.73
CA VAL A 62 2.28 -13.10 13.07
C VAL A 62 3.56 -12.34 13.45
N ILE A 63 4.49 -12.23 12.50
CA ILE A 63 5.78 -11.57 12.71
C ILE A 63 5.62 -10.05 12.97
N LEU A 64 4.73 -9.37 12.23
CA LEU A 64 4.53 -7.91 12.33
C LEU A 64 3.56 -7.49 13.43
N ARG A 65 2.89 -8.43 14.11
CA ARG A 65 2.02 -8.14 15.27
C ARG A 65 2.78 -8.17 16.60
N ALA A 66 3.96 -8.78 16.63
CA ALA A 66 4.86 -8.77 17.78
C ALA A 66 5.56 -7.40 17.89
#